data_AF-A0A9E1ZSS6-F1
#
_entry.id   AF-A0A9E1ZSS6-F1
#
_cell.length_a   1.000
_cell.length_b   1.000
_cell.length_c   1.000
_cell.angle_alpha   90.00
_cell.angle_beta   90.00
_cell.angle_gamma   90.00
#
_symmetry.space_group_name_H-M   'P 1'
#
loop_
_entity.id
_entity.type
_entity.pdbx_description
1 polymer ?
#
loop_
_entity_poly.entity_id
_entity_poly.type
_entity_poly.pdbx_seq_one_letter_code
_entity_poly.pdbx_strand_id
1 'polypeptide(L)'
;MPKTKIHNSRLDPILSGNDQLSDGAGDDVYEFGRGDGQDLIDNTGESASNDKVVFGSGVGTDQLWFSQLGDDFSVSIIGTDDQMIIDEWYLDDGANQFATFEVDNGSSLNAANIENLVSAMAAFSPPALGETNLSQTLHDNLDTIIVANWQ
;
A
#
# COMPACT_ATOMS: atom_id res chain seq x y z
N MET A 1 -0.21 18.45 -13.67
CA MET A 1 0.21 17.44 -14.66
C MET A 1 0.95 16.40 -13.86
N PRO A 2 0.54 15.11 -13.88
CA PRO A 2 1.29 14.06 -13.20
C PRO A 2 2.69 14.02 -13.79
N LYS A 3 3.71 13.95 -12.92
CA LYS A 3 5.11 13.84 -13.35
C LYS A 3 5.42 12.35 -13.48
N THR A 4 5.52 11.86 -14.71
CA THR A 4 6.07 10.51 -14.95
C THR A 4 7.58 10.57 -14.72
N LYS A 5 8.07 9.90 -13.68
CA LYS A 5 9.50 9.63 -13.50
C LYS A 5 9.77 8.17 -13.88
N ILE A 6 10.78 7.98 -14.73
CA ILE A 6 11.31 6.65 -15.07
C ILE A 6 12.47 6.40 -14.10
N HIS A 7 12.38 5.34 -13.30
CA HIS A 7 13.33 5.10 -12.21
C HIS A 7 14.32 3.98 -12.52
N ASN A 8 15.59 4.24 -12.17
CA ASN A 8 16.65 3.27 -12.12
C ASN A 8 17.40 3.52 -10.81
N SER A 9 17.13 2.65 -9.83
CA SER A 9 17.86 2.39 -8.58
C SER A 9 18.42 3.58 -7.78
N ARG A 10 18.04 3.56 -6.49
CA ARG A 10 18.65 4.23 -5.32
C ARG A 10 17.98 5.52 -4.85
N LEU A 11 17.00 5.33 -3.95
CA LEU A 11 16.54 6.29 -2.93
C LEU A 11 16.16 7.66 -3.51
N ASP A 12 15.06 7.72 -4.24
CA ASP A 12 14.43 9.01 -4.47
C ASP A 12 13.58 9.35 -3.23
N PRO A 13 13.84 10.48 -2.57
CA PRO A 13 12.94 10.97 -1.52
C PRO A 13 11.57 11.23 -2.14
N ILE A 14 10.53 10.79 -1.43
CA ILE A 14 9.12 10.94 -1.81
C ILE A 14 8.90 12.35 -2.35
N LEU A 15 8.46 12.42 -3.60
CA LEU A 15 7.96 13.65 -4.16
C LEU A 15 6.55 13.82 -3.60
N SER A 16 6.31 14.88 -2.83
CA SER A 16 4.97 15.18 -2.34
C SER A 16 4.00 15.45 -3.51
N GLY A 17 2.78 14.92 -3.41
CA GLY A 17 1.69 15.12 -4.36
C GLY A 17 1.59 14.00 -5.39
N ASN A 18 0.50 13.99 -6.15
CA ASN A 18 0.13 12.84 -6.99
C ASN A 18 1.15 12.50 -8.09
N ASP A 19 1.77 11.33 -7.99
CA ASP A 19 2.78 10.83 -8.91
C ASP A 19 2.35 9.59 -9.70
N GLN A 20 3.03 9.38 -10.83
CA GLN A 20 2.93 8.15 -11.63
C GLN A 20 4.34 7.61 -11.81
N LEU A 21 4.59 6.45 -11.23
CA LEU A 21 5.88 5.78 -11.24
C LEU A 21 5.75 4.50 -12.05
N SER A 22 6.73 4.25 -12.91
CA SER A 22 6.87 2.98 -13.63
C SER A 22 8.07 2.28 -13.03
N ASP A 23 7.89 1.03 -12.63
CA ASP A 23 8.90 0.29 -11.92
C ASP A 23 10.14 0.09 -12.80
N GLY A 24 11.29 0.18 -12.14
CA GLY A 24 12.59 -0.04 -12.73
C GLY A 24 12.93 -1.52 -12.78
N ALA A 25 14.22 -1.78 -13.01
CA ALA A 25 14.77 -3.11 -12.84
C ALA A 25 15.38 -3.24 -11.43
N GLY A 26 15.11 -4.36 -10.76
CA GLY A 26 15.69 -4.69 -9.47
C GLY A 26 14.68 -4.92 -8.35
N ASP A 27 15.17 -4.89 -7.11
CA ASP A 27 14.33 -4.86 -5.91
C ASP A 27 14.25 -3.41 -5.43
N ASP A 28 13.06 -2.82 -5.48
CA ASP A 28 12.83 -1.41 -5.22
C ASP A 28 12.14 -1.17 -3.86
N VAL A 29 12.37 0.03 -3.31
CA VAL A 29 11.83 0.46 -2.01
C VAL A 29 11.06 1.75 -2.23
N TYR A 30 9.76 1.68 -1.98
CA TYR A 30 8.82 2.78 -2.08
C TYR A 30 8.51 3.30 -0.68
N GLU A 31 8.87 4.55 -0.39
CA GLU A 31 8.46 5.20 0.85
C GLU A 31 7.09 5.87 0.61
N PHE A 32 6.14 5.71 1.54
CA PHE A 32 4.80 6.31 1.42
C PHE A 32 4.26 6.73 2.78
N GLY A 33 3.59 7.87 2.85
CA GLY A 33 3.18 8.49 4.10
C GLY A 33 2.14 9.57 3.93
N ARG A 34 1.87 10.27 5.04
CA ARG A 34 0.86 11.32 5.07
C ARG A 34 1.34 12.55 4.33
N GLY A 35 0.51 13.07 3.42
CA GLY A 35 0.81 14.25 2.59
C GLY A 35 1.49 13.94 1.26
N ASP A 36 1.63 12.67 0.91
CA ASP A 36 2.23 12.23 -0.35
C ASP A 36 1.21 12.23 -1.49
N GLY A 37 -0.10 12.21 -1.19
CA GLY A 37 -1.16 12.34 -2.18
C GLY A 37 -1.55 11.00 -2.82
N GLN A 38 -1.92 11.04 -4.09
CA GLN A 38 -2.44 9.88 -4.81
C GLN A 38 -1.47 9.40 -5.87
N ASP A 39 -0.81 8.28 -5.60
CA ASP A 39 0.24 7.72 -6.42
C ASP A 39 -0.21 6.47 -7.15
N LEU A 40 0.28 6.30 -8.37
CA LEU A 40 0.08 5.11 -9.18
C LEU A 40 1.44 4.51 -9.54
N ILE A 41 1.62 3.23 -9.22
CA ILE A 41 2.81 2.45 -9.51
C ILE A 41 2.46 1.39 -10.56
N ASP A 42 3.14 1.46 -11.70
CA ASP A 42 3.10 0.44 -12.74
C ASP A 42 4.24 -0.56 -12.50
N ASN A 43 3.91 -1.75 -11.99
CA ASN A 43 4.87 -2.83 -11.71
C ASN A 43 4.85 -3.95 -12.77
N THR A 44 4.51 -3.63 -14.01
CA THR A 44 4.42 -4.62 -15.11
C THR A 44 5.75 -4.85 -15.83
N GLY A 45 6.79 -4.09 -15.47
CA GLY A 45 8.07 -4.02 -16.19
C GLY A 45 8.98 -5.23 -15.98
N GLU A 46 9.03 -5.79 -14.76
CA GLU A 46 9.85 -6.96 -14.43
C GLU A 46 9.13 -7.88 -13.45
N SER A 47 8.95 -9.15 -13.83
CA SER A 47 8.28 -10.14 -12.98
C SER A 47 9.17 -10.59 -11.81
N ALA A 48 8.58 -10.72 -10.62
CA ALA A 48 9.16 -11.35 -9.43
C ALA A 48 10.31 -10.57 -8.75
N SER A 49 10.24 -9.23 -8.79
CA SER A 49 11.01 -8.33 -7.94
C SER A 49 10.59 -8.46 -6.46
N ASN A 50 11.53 -8.26 -5.53
CA ASN A 50 11.25 -8.24 -4.09
C ASN A 50 10.90 -6.82 -3.61
N ASP A 51 10.03 -6.14 -4.34
CA ASP A 51 9.68 -4.76 -4.07
C ASP A 51 8.97 -4.63 -2.74
N LYS A 52 9.16 -3.47 -2.11
CA LYS A 52 8.51 -3.19 -0.84
C LYS A 52 8.07 -1.76 -0.67
N VAL A 53 7.00 -1.60 0.11
CA VAL A 53 6.54 -0.31 0.63
C VAL A 53 7.02 -0.16 2.08
N VAL A 54 7.56 1.01 2.41
CA VAL A 54 7.90 1.42 3.78
C VAL A 54 7.04 2.63 4.14
N PHE A 55 6.14 2.44 5.11
CA PHE A 55 5.28 3.52 5.56
C PHE A 55 5.99 4.48 6.50
N GLY A 56 5.77 5.78 6.29
CA GLY A 56 6.33 6.85 7.08
C GLY A 56 5.86 6.86 8.54
N SER A 57 6.53 7.64 9.37
CA SER A 57 6.25 7.72 10.81
C SER A 57 4.79 8.08 11.12
N GLY A 58 4.19 7.41 12.10
CA GLY A 58 2.80 7.67 12.50
C GLY A 58 1.74 7.02 11.58
N VAL A 59 2.18 6.11 10.72
CA VAL A 59 1.33 5.18 9.98
C VAL A 59 1.53 3.79 10.57
N GLY A 60 0.65 3.43 11.51
CA GLY A 60 0.65 2.13 12.17
C GLY A 60 -0.13 1.06 11.41
N THR A 61 -0.11 -0.15 11.94
CA THR A 61 -0.80 -1.33 11.37
C THR A 61 -2.32 -1.18 11.25
N ASP A 62 -2.92 -0.32 12.07
CA ASP A 62 -4.35 0.02 12.11
C ASP A 62 -4.66 1.38 11.44
N GLN A 63 -3.69 1.98 10.75
CA GLN A 63 -3.80 3.25 10.03
C GLN A 63 -3.86 3.08 8.51
N LEU A 64 -3.93 1.83 8.03
CA LEU A 64 -3.93 1.48 6.62
C LEU A 64 -5.26 0.81 6.25
N TRP A 65 -5.78 1.15 5.09
CA TRP A 65 -6.91 0.48 4.47
C TRP A 65 -6.49 -0.15 3.15
N PHE A 66 -6.70 -1.46 3.03
CA PHE A 66 -6.32 -2.25 1.87
C PHE A 66 -7.56 -2.63 1.07
N SER A 67 -7.52 -2.47 -0.25
CA SER A 67 -8.62 -2.85 -1.12
C SER A 67 -8.15 -3.29 -2.49
N GLN A 68 -8.93 -4.20 -3.08
CA GLN A 68 -8.85 -4.54 -4.49
C GLN A 68 -9.71 -3.57 -5.31
N LEU A 69 -9.16 -3.04 -6.39
CA LEU A 69 -9.81 -2.15 -7.34
C LEU A 69 -9.77 -2.75 -8.74
N GLY A 70 -10.71 -3.65 -9.04
CA GLY A 70 -10.65 -4.41 -10.30
C GLY A 70 -9.44 -5.34 -10.30
N ASP A 71 -8.51 -5.12 -11.22
CA ASP A 71 -7.26 -5.87 -11.34
C ASP A 71 -6.11 -5.24 -10.53
N ASP A 72 -6.35 -4.09 -9.91
CA ASP A 72 -5.35 -3.30 -9.18
C ASP A 72 -5.48 -3.51 -7.67
N PHE A 73 -4.40 -3.21 -6.95
CA PHE A 73 -4.39 -3.12 -5.49
C PHE A 73 -4.27 -1.67 -5.07
N SER A 74 -4.94 -1.31 -3.98
CA SER A 74 -4.75 0.00 -3.36
C SER A 74 -4.55 -0.10 -1.86
N VAL A 75 -3.66 0.74 -1.35
CA VAL A 75 -3.53 1.04 0.07
C VAL A 75 -3.77 2.54 0.30
N SER A 76 -4.56 2.88 1.31
CA SER A 76 -4.76 4.28 1.72
C SER A 76 -4.49 4.49 3.21
N ILE A 77 -4.11 5.71 3.57
CA ILE A 77 -3.87 6.07 4.97
C ILE A 77 -5.14 6.64 5.58
N ILE A 78 -5.61 6.00 6.64
CA ILE A 78 -6.86 6.35 7.33
C ILE A 78 -6.85 7.81 7.79
N GLY A 79 -7.94 8.50 7.48
CA GLY A 79 -8.18 9.91 7.81
C GLY A 79 -7.60 10.91 6.81
N THR A 80 -6.95 10.45 5.72
CA THR A 80 -6.32 11.28 4.68
C THR A 80 -6.84 10.93 3.30
N ASP A 81 -6.48 11.74 2.29
CA ASP A 81 -6.64 11.42 0.87
C ASP A 81 -5.39 10.76 0.26
N ASP A 82 -4.42 10.36 1.10
CA ASP A 82 -3.21 9.68 0.67
C ASP A 82 -3.54 8.24 0.25
N GLN A 83 -3.23 7.88 -0.99
CA GLN A 83 -3.44 6.56 -1.58
C GLN A 83 -2.28 6.17 -2.49
N MET A 84 -1.86 4.92 -2.42
CA MET A 84 -1.00 4.28 -3.41
C MET A 84 -1.79 3.19 -4.11
N ILE A 85 -1.77 3.20 -5.45
CA ILE A 85 -2.32 2.15 -6.30
C ILE A 85 -1.15 1.42 -6.97
N ILE A 86 -1.20 0.09 -6.94
CA ILE A 86 -0.27 -0.78 -7.67
C ILE A 86 -1.08 -1.44 -8.79
N ASP A 87 -0.72 -1.11 -10.02
CA ASP A 87 -1.38 -1.54 -11.25
C ASP A 87 -1.22 -3.06 -11.45
N GLU A 88 -2.27 -3.71 -11.95
CA GLU A 88 -2.25 -5.12 -12.33
C GLU A 88 -1.80 -6.12 -11.23
N TRP A 89 -1.94 -5.76 -9.95
CA TRP A 89 -1.58 -6.60 -8.79
C TRP A 89 -2.20 -8.01 -8.82
N TYR A 90 -3.43 -8.12 -9.35
CA TYR A 90 -4.21 -9.35 -9.39
C TYR A 90 -4.07 -10.12 -10.72
N LEU A 91 -3.16 -9.70 -11.59
CA LEU A 91 -2.85 -10.36 -12.86
C LEU A 91 -1.54 -11.17 -12.80
N ASP A 92 -1.20 -11.81 -13.92
CA ASP A 92 0.07 -12.50 -14.16
C ASP A 92 0.56 -13.43 -13.05
N ASP A 93 -0.38 -14.15 -12.42
CA ASP A 93 -0.11 -15.14 -11.36
C ASP A 93 0.69 -14.55 -10.17
N GLY A 94 0.47 -13.26 -9.88
CA GLY A 94 1.12 -12.54 -8.79
C GLY A 94 2.49 -11.96 -9.15
N ALA A 95 2.89 -11.96 -10.42
CA ALA A 95 4.17 -11.42 -10.86
C ALA A 95 4.36 -9.93 -10.57
N ASN A 96 3.26 -9.17 -10.50
CA ASN A 96 3.23 -7.72 -10.27
C ASN A 96 3.06 -7.35 -8.79
N GLN A 97 2.99 -8.35 -7.89
CA GLN A 97 2.80 -8.10 -6.46
C GLN A 97 4.10 -7.68 -5.79
N PHE A 98 4.01 -6.68 -4.91
CA PHE A 98 5.12 -6.34 -4.04
C PHE A 98 5.27 -7.41 -2.97
N ALA A 99 6.52 -7.71 -2.63
CA ALA A 99 6.85 -8.77 -1.69
C ALA A 99 6.51 -8.38 -0.25
N THR A 100 6.70 -7.12 0.16
CA THR A 100 6.55 -6.73 1.57
C THR A 100 6.05 -5.29 1.78
N PHE A 101 5.25 -5.10 2.82
CA PHE A 101 4.81 -3.79 3.32
C PHE A 101 5.27 -3.65 4.77
N GLU A 102 6.02 -2.60 5.10
CA GLU A 102 6.63 -2.39 6.42
C GLU A 102 6.11 -1.08 7.04
N VAL A 103 5.81 -1.10 8.33
CA VAL A 103 5.50 0.13 9.11
C VAL A 103 6.66 0.51 10.04
N ASP A 104 6.63 1.71 10.60
CA ASP A 104 7.75 2.30 11.35
C ASP A 104 8.17 1.53 12.62
N ASN A 105 7.30 0.70 13.18
CA ASN A 105 7.58 -0.16 14.32
C ASN A 105 8.28 -1.48 13.95
N GLY A 106 8.54 -1.72 12.66
CA GLY A 106 9.19 -2.91 12.12
C GLY A 106 8.24 -4.06 11.80
N SER A 107 6.94 -3.93 12.06
CA SER A 107 5.96 -4.92 11.63
C SER A 107 5.84 -4.95 10.12
N SER A 108 5.63 -6.15 9.57
CA SER A 108 5.58 -6.36 8.13
C SER A 108 4.40 -7.23 7.67
N LEU A 109 3.96 -7.04 6.43
CA LEU A 109 3.02 -7.91 5.71
C LEU A 109 3.68 -8.41 4.43
N ASN A 110 3.49 -9.70 4.12
CA ASN A 110 3.72 -10.22 2.77
C ASN A 110 2.42 -10.19 1.95
N ALA A 111 2.51 -10.46 0.64
CA ALA A 111 1.36 -10.46 -0.26
C ALA A 111 0.18 -11.36 0.19
N ALA A 112 0.46 -12.53 0.76
CA ALA A 112 -0.59 -13.42 1.27
C ALA A 112 -1.29 -12.85 2.52
N ASN A 113 -0.54 -12.20 3.40
CA ASN A 113 -1.09 -11.52 4.58
C ASN A 113 -1.88 -10.26 4.20
N ILE A 114 -1.46 -9.55 3.15
CA ILE A 114 -2.22 -8.44 2.55
C ILE A 114 -3.57 -8.93 2.06
N GLU A 115 -3.61 -10.05 1.34
CA GLU A 115 -4.86 -10.59 0.81
C GLU A 115 -5.87 -10.92 1.91
N ASN A 116 -5.42 -11.43 3.06
CA ASN A 116 -6.30 -11.64 4.21
C ASN A 116 -6.94 -10.33 4.70
N LEU A 117 -6.20 -9.23 4.67
CA LEU A 117 -6.70 -7.90 5.07
C LEU A 117 -7.63 -7.31 4.01
N VAL A 118 -7.29 -7.41 2.72
CA VAL A 118 -8.16 -7.02 1.60
C VAL A 118 -9.50 -7.73 1.71
N SER A 119 -9.49 -9.06 1.85
CA SER A 119 -10.68 -9.89 1.99
C SER A 119 -11.53 -9.49 3.22
N ALA A 120 -10.90 -9.15 4.35
CA ALA A 120 -11.61 -8.71 5.55
C ALA A 120 -12.21 -7.30 5.40
N MET A 121 -11.44 -6.37 4.85
CA MET A 121 -11.83 -4.96 4.67
C MET A 121 -12.91 -4.80 3.59
N ALA A 122 -12.96 -5.69 2.59
CA ALA A 122 -13.98 -5.68 1.54
C ALA A 122 -15.43 -5.82 2.06
N ALA A 123 -15.63 -6.29 3.29
CA ALA A 123 -16.95 -6.35 3.93
C ALA A 123 -17.45 -4.99 4.47
N PHE A 124 -16.62 -3.95 4.41
CA PHE A 124 -16.86 -2.66 5.04
C PHE A 124 -16.57 -1.50 4.09
N SER A 125 -17.16 -0.34 4.37
CA SER A 125 -16.74 0.91 3.73
C SER A 125 -15.45 1.40 4.40
N PRO A 126 -14.49 1.96 3.63
CA PRO A 126 -13.33 2.63 4.21
C PRO A 126 -13.78 3.80 5.11
N PRO A 127 -13.01 4.13 6.17
CA PRO A 127 -13.24 5.32 7.00
C PRO A 127 -13.32 6.59 6.15
N ALA A 128 -14.16 7.54 6.56
CA ALA A 128 -14.32 8.79 5.83
C ALA A 128 -13.07 9.70 5.99
N LEU A 129 -12.86 10.62 5.05
CA LEU A 129 -11.80 11.62 5.18
C LEU A 129 -11.92 12.39 6.50
N GLY A 130 -10.79 12.55 7.20
CA GLY A 130 -10.73 13.15 8.53
C GLY A 130 -11.03 12.20 9.70
N GLU A 131 -11.53 10.98 9.46
CA GLU A 131 -11.62 9.94 10.49
C GLU A 131 -10.25 9.26 10.65
N THR A 132 -9.48 9.72 11.63
CA THR A 132 -8.10 9.25 11.87
C THR A 132 -7.99 7.96 12.68
N ASN A 133 -9.13 7.38 13.08
CA ASN A 133 -9.19 6.14 13.84
C ASN A 133 -10.32 5.27 13.30
N LEU A 134 -10.14 3.96 13.35
CA LEU A 134 -11.21 3.01 13.05
C LEU A 134 -12.35 3.17 14.06
N SER A 135 -13.59 2.98 13.61
CA SER A 135 -14.75 2.93 14.51
C SER A 135 -14.69 1.70 15.41
N GLN A 136 -15.42 1.70 16.53
CA GLN A 136 -15.50 0.54 17.42
C GLN A 136 -15.93 -0.74 16.68
N THR A 137 -16.90 -0.62 15.76
CA THR A 137 -17.35 -1.75 14.94
C THR A 137 -16.24 -2.29 14.06
N LEU A 138 -15.41 -1.42 13.47
CA LEU A 138 -14.29 -1.86 12.65
C LEU A 138 -13.22 -2.54 13.51
N HIS A 139 -12.89 -1.99 14.67
CA HIS A 139 -11.98 -2.62 15.63
C HIS A 139 -12.46 -4.02 16.03
N ASP A 140 -13.73 -4.16 16.41
CA ASP A 140 -14.31 -5.44 16.83
C ASP A 140 -14.20 -6.54 15.74
N ASN A 141 -14.19 -6.15 14.46
CA ASN A 141 -14.13 -7.09 13.33
C ASN A 141 -12.73 -7.29 12.74
N LEU A 142 -11.87 -6.25 12.77
CA LEU A 142 -10.61 -6.25 12.05
C LEU A 142 -9.40 -6.46 12.95
N ASP A 143 -9.45 -6.10 14.24
CA ASP A 143 -8.26 -6.09 15.12
C ASP A 143 -7.56 -7.46 15.17
N THR A 144 -8.32 -8.55 15.30
CA THR A 144 -7.73 -9.89 15.36
C THR A 144 -7.07 -10.27 14.03
N ILE A 145 -7.63 -9.82 12.90
CA ILE A 145 -7.10 -10.10 11.57
C ILE A 145 -5.85 -9.26 11.33
N ILE A 146 -5.88 -7.97 11.68
CA ILE A 146 -4.73 -7.07 11.65
C ILE A 146 -3.59 -7.70 12.46
N VAL A 147 -3.80 -7.97 13.74
CA VAL A 147 -2.76 -8.53 14.63
C VAL A 147 -2.24 -9.89 14.15
N ALA A 148 -3.09 -10.75 13.58
CA ALA A 148 -2.66 -12.06 13.10
C ALA A 148 -1.80 -12.01 11.82
N ASN A 149 -1.93 -10.95 11.03
CA ASN A 149 -1.27 -10.84 9.72
C ASN A 149 0.03 -10.03 9.77
N TRP A 150 0.10 -8.99 10.59
CA TRP A 150 1.35 -8.24 10.81
C TRP A 150 2.35 -9.06 11.64
N GLN A 151 3.55 -9.30 11.10
CA GLN A 151 4.63 -10.07 11.72
C GLN A 151 5.75 -9.18 12.26
#